data_AF-A0A161WXW3-F1
#
_entry.id   AF-A0A161WXW3-F1
#
_cell.length_a   1.000
_cell.length_b   1.000
_cell.length_c   1.000
_cell.angle_alpha   90.00
_cell.angle_beta   90.00
_cell.angle_gamma   90.00
#
_symmetry.space_group_name_H-M   'P 1'
#
loop_
_entity.id
_entity.type
_entity.pdbx_description
1 polymer ?
#
loop_
_entity_poly.entity_id
_entity_poly.type
_entity_poly.pdbx_seq_one_letter_code
_entity_poly.pdbx_strand_id
1 'polypeptide(L)'
;MGSEDNFVICIKGQGSHASSPHMGKDPIVIGSEIVLALQTIISRNMDPSVPAVISCTEFITDGIHNAIPTNVVIKGDTSLCCHHKILS
;
A
#
# COMPACT_ATOMS: atom_id res chain seq x y z
N MET A 1 3.89 -17.93 -16.85
CA MET A 1 2.86 -17.87 -15.81
C MET A 1 3.37 -16.88 -14.79
N GLY A 2 2.57 -15.86 -14.45
CA GLY A 2 3.03 -14.75 -13.61
C GLY A 2 3.29 -15.20 -12.18
N SER A 3 4.26 -14.57 -11.52
CA SER A 3 4.43 -14.71 -10.06
C SER A 3 3.44 -13.77 -9.39
N GLU A 4 2.54 -14.32 -8.59
CA GLU A 4 1.61 -13.58 -7.72
C GLU A 4 2.19 -13.61 -6.31
N ASP A 5 2.51 -12.44 -5.77
CA ASP A 5 3.03 -12.27 -4.42
C ASP A 5 2.08 -11.37 -3.63
N ASN A 6 1.66 -11.85 -2.46
CA ASN A 6 0.80 -11.10 -1.56
C ASN A 6 1.64 -10.27 -0.58
N PHE A 7 1.23 -9.03 -0.32
CA PHE A 7 1.89 -8.16 0.65
C PHE A 7 0.93 -7.63 1.70
N VAL A 8 1.48 -7.38 2.89
CA VAL A 8 0.78 -6.80 4.04
C VAL A 8 1.64 -5.70 4.63
N ILE A 9 1.10 -4.48 4.69
CA ILE A 9 1.76 -3.31 5.26
C ILE A 9 0.97 -2.88 6.49
N CYS A 10 1.61 -2.93 7.65
CA CYS A 10 1.03 -2.50 8.92
C CYS A 10 1.63 -1.17 9.34
N ILE A 11 0.79 -0.14 9.44
CA ILE A 11 1.17 1.21 9.81
C ILE A 11 0.65 1.48 11.22
N LYS A 12 1.55 1.81 12.13
CA LYS A 12 1.23 2.21 13.50
C LYS A 12 1.32 3.72 13.61
N GLY A 13 0.18 4.34 13.82
CA GLY A 13 0.03 5.76 14.08
C GLY A 13 -0.09 6.06 15.58
N GLN A 14 -0.53 7.27 15.86
CA GLN A 14 -0.90 7.72 17.20
C GLN A 14 -2.29 8.34 17.10
N GLY A 15 -3.26 7.70 17.73
CA GLY A 15 -4.64 8.16 17.72
C GLY A 15 -4.78 9.46 18.50
N SER A 16 -5.67 10.33 18.03
CA SER A 16 -6.02 11.59 18.68
C SER A 16 -7.48 11.93 18.39
N HIS A 17 -8.02 12.95 19.07
CA HIS A 17 -9.33 13.47 18.72
C HIS A 17 -9.33 14.06 17.31
N ALA A 18 -10.42 13.85 16.56
CA ALA A 18 -10.57 14.42 15.21
C ALA A 18 -10.45 15.97 15.20
N SER A 19 -10.76 16.63 16.31
CA SER A 19 -10.59 18.08 16.49
C SER A 19 -9.15 18.53 16.82
N SER A 20 -8.23 17.60 17.03
CA SER A 20 -6.83 17.87 17.37
C SER A 20 -5.88 16.95 16.60
N PRO A 21 -5.85 17.05 15.26
CA PRO A 21 -5.03 16.18 14.41
C PRO A 21 -3.54 16.38 14.63
N HIS A 22 -3.10 17.58 15.03
CA HIS A 22 -1.71 17.91 15.32
C HIS A 22 -1.12 17.17 16.53
N MET A 23 -1.97 16.64 17.42
CA MET A 23 -1.55 15.86 18.59
C MET A 23 -1.39 14.36 18.26
N GLY A 24 -1.81 13.94 17.06
CA GLY A 24 -1.73 12.55 16.61
C GLY A 24 -0.80 12.40 15.41
N LYS A 25 -0.58 11.14 15.03
CA LYS A 25 0.05 10.77 13.76
C LYS A 25 -0.96 9.94 13.01
N ASP A 26 -1.58 10.53 12.01
CA ASP A 26 -2.67 9.91 11.26
C ASP A 26 -2.14 8.79 10.36
N PRO A 27 -2.41 7.51 10.69
CA PRO A 27 -1.94 6.40 9.88
C PRO A 27 -2.71 6.27 8.56
N ILE A 28 -3.91 6.87 8.41
CA ILE A 28 -4.65 6.89 7.13
C ILE A 28 -3.92 7.76 6.12
N VAL A 29 -3.49 8.96 6.54
CA VAL A 29 -2.74 9.87 5.66
C VAL A 29 -1.43 9.23 5.24
N ILE A 30 -0.69 8.66 6.19
CA ILE A 30 0.57 7.95 5.91
C ILE A 30 0.34 6.77 4.95
N GLY A 31 -0.70 5.97 5.19
CA GLY A 31 -1.05 4.85 4.32
C GLY A 31 -1.43 5.30 2.90
N SER A 32 -2.12 6.42 2.78
CA SER A 32 -2.50 6.99 1.48
C SER A 32 -1.27 7.41 0.67
N GLU A 33 -0.29 8.05 1.32
CA GLU A 33 0.98 8.38 0.65
C GLU A 33 1.75 7.13 0.23
N ILE A 34 1.76 6.08 1.05
CA ILE A 34 2.39 4.81 0.70
C ILE A 34 1.73 4.21 -0.55
N VAL A 35 0.40 4.16 -0.61
CA VAL A 35 -0.31 3.64 -1.80
C VAL A 35 0.06 4.45 -3.04
N LEU A 36 0.07 5.79 -2.95
CA LEU A 36 0.47 6.64 -4.07
C LEU A 36 1.92 6.37 -4.49
N ALA A 37 2.83 6.25 -3.52
CA ALA A 37 4.23 5.94 -3.79
C ALA A 37 4.39 4.57 -4.46
N LEU A 38 3.66 3.53 -4.02
CA LEU A 38 3.69 2.20 -4.63
C LEU A 38 3.30 2.24 -6.12
N GLN A 39 2.31 3.06 -6.50
CA GLN A 39 1.92 3.22 -7.90
C GLN A 39 3.03 3.86 -8.75
N THR A 40 3.87 4.72 -8.15
CA THR A 40 5.03 5.29 -8.86
C THR A 40 6.15 4.28 -9.09
N ILE A 41 6.28 3.25 -8.24
CA ILE A 41 7.35 2.24 -8.35
C ILE A 41 7.19 1.44 -9.65
N ILE A 42 5.97 0.96 -9.97
CA ILE A 42 5.73 0.26 -11.25
C ILE A 42 6.08 1.18 -12.42
N SER A 43 5.63 2.44 -12.36
CA SER A 43 5.76 3.39 -13.45
C SER A 43 7.21 3.81 -13.75
N ARG A 44 8.14 3.65 -12.80
CA ARG A 44 9.51 4.18 -12.90
C ARG A 44 10.61 3.13 -12.81
N ASN A 45 10.38 2.01 -12.12
CA ASN A 45 11.40 1.00 -11.86
C ASN A 45 11.23 -0.30 -12.64
N MET A 46 10.11 -0.47 -13.37
CA MET A 46 9.89 -1.65 -14.20
C MET A 46 10.17 -1.36 -15.67
N ASP A 47 10.71 -2.35 -16.39
CA ASP A 47 10.80 -2.30 -17.85
C ASP A 47 9.37 -2.19 -18.41
N PRO A 48 9.06 -1.21 -19.29
CA PRO A 48 7.75 -1.08 -19.91
C PRO A 48 7.27 -2.33 -20.66
N SER A 49 8.22 -3.20 -21.03
CA SER A 49 7.98 -4.46 -21.75
C SER A 49 7.54 -5.61 -20.82
N VAL A 50 7.68 -5.44 -19.50
CA VAL A 50 7.28 -6.44 -18.49
C VAL A 50 5.96 -5.98 -17.85
N PRO A 51 4.84 -6.69 -18.06
CA PRO A 51 3.59 -6.37 -17.38
C PRO A 51 3.74 -6.66 -15.88
N ALA A 52 3.70 -5.61 -15.07
CA ALA A 52 3.67 -5.69 -13.62
C ALA A 52 2.49 -4.90 -13.06
N VAL A 53 1.81 -5.47 -12.07
CA VAL A 53 0.63 -4.88 -11.45
C VAL A 53 0.81 -4.93 -9.94
N ILE A 54 0.57 -3.81 -9.25
CA ILE A 54 0.46 -3.73 -7.79
C ILE A 54 -0.95 -3.24 -7.49
N SER A 55 -1.72 -4.10 -6.83
CA SER A 55 -3.10 -3.81 -6.44
C SER A 55 -3.21 -3.80 -4.93
N CYS A 56 -3.53 -2.65 -4.34
CA CYS A 56 -3.92 -2.57 -2.93
C CYS A 56 -5.42 -2.90 -2.84
N THR A 57 -5.75 -4.08 -2.33
CA THR A 57 -7.12 -4.64 -2.33
C THR A 57 -7.85 -4.39 -1.01
N GLU A 58 -7.12 -4.24 0.10
CA GLU A 58 -7.69 -3.97 1.42
C GLU A 58 -6.99 -2.77 2.06
N PHE A 59 -7.78 -1.89 2.68
CA PHE A 59 -7.31 -0.78 3.51
C PHE A 59 -8.12 -0.78 4.81
N ILE A 60 -7.66 -1.53 5.81
CA ILE A 60 -8.36 -1.77 7.06
C ILE A 60 -7.83 -0.82 8.12
N THR A 61 -8.73 -0.18 8.87
CA THR A 61 -8.36 0.76 9.93
C THR A 61 -9.17 0.46 11.20
N ASP A 62 -8.65 0.84 12.35
CA ASP A 62 -9.37 0.80 13.64
C ASP A 62 -10.10 2.12 13.95
N GLY A 63 -10.39 2.90 12.90
CA GLY A 63 -10.92 4.25 13.01
C GLY A 63 -12.37 4.30 13.51
N ILE A 64 -12.68 5.37 14.24
CA ILE A 64 -14.03 5.71 14.70
C ILE A 64 -14.32 7.13 14.19
N HIS A 65 -15.59 7.46 13.90
CA HIS A 65 -15.99 8.75 13.30
C HIS A 65 -15.30 10.00 13.89
N ASN A 66 -15.05 10.02 15.21
CA ASN A 66 -14.50 11.18 15.93
C ASN A 66 -13.08 10.97 16.48
N ALA A 67 -12.38 9.93 16.05
CA ALA A 67 -11.03 9.62 16.51
C ALA A 67 -10.13 9.21 15.34
N ILE A 68 -8.91 9.77 15.33
CA ILE A 68 -7.86 9.34 14.40
C ILE A 68 -7.46 7.91 14.77
N PRO A 69 -7.42 6.97 13.80
CA PRO A 69 -7.05 5.59 14.06
C PRO A 69 -5.63 5.46 14.61
N THR A 70 -5.38 4.35 15.29
CA THR A 70 -4.03 4.00 15.75
C THR A 70 -3.32 3.06 14.79
N ASN A 71 -4.08 2.31 13.98
CA ASN A 71 -3.52 1.33 13.07
C ASN A 71 -4.20 1.35 11.70
N VAL A 72 -3.39 1.15 10.67
CA VAL A 72 -3.85 0.89 9.30
C VAL A 72 -3.14 -0.34 8.79
N VAL A 73 -3.90 -1.27 8.22
CA VAL A 73 -3.39 -2.46 7.56
C VAL A 73 -3.79 -2.39 6.10
N ILE A 74 -2.79 -2.28 5.24
CA ILE A 74 -2.95 -2.32 3.79
C ILE A 74 -2.56 -3.70 3.34
N LYS A 75 -3.41 -4.35 2.56
CA LYS A 75 -3.06 -5.61 1.91
C LYS A 75 -3.26 -5.46 0.42
N GLY A 76 -2.50 -6.25 -0.31
CA GLY A 76 -2.57 -6.24 -1.74
C GLY A 76 -1.85 -7.41 -2.35
N ASP A 77 -1.97 -7.47 -3.66
CA ASP A 77 -1.33 -8.46 -4.49
C ASP A 77 -0.44 -7.75 -5.51
N THR A 78 0.72 -8.34 -5.74
CA THR A 78 1.62 -7.96 -6.82
C THR A 78 1.72 -9.10 -7.80
N SER A 79 1.37 -8.84 -9.06
CA SER A 79 1.48 -9.80 -10.13
C SER A 79 2.52 -9.33 -11.13
N LEU A 80 3.52 -10.18 -11.38
CA LEU A 80 4.57 -9.90 -12.34
C LEU A 80 4.52 -10.94 -13.46
N CYS A 81 4.19 -10.50 -14.67
CA CYS A 81 4.11 -11.38 -15.82
C CYS A 81 5.50 -11.50 -16.44
N CYS A 82 6.31 -12.45 -15.95
CA CYS A 82 7.55 -12.81 -16.63
C CYS A 82 7.24 -13.43 -18.00
N HIS A 83 7.34 -12.62 -19.06
CA HIS A 83 7.40 -13.09 -20.44
C HIS A 83 8.83 -13.09 -20.96
N HIS A 84 9.75 -13.70 -20.20
CA HIS A 84 11.06 -14.05 -20.72
C HIS A 84 11.38 -15.50 -20.36
N LYS A 85 11.06 -16.41 -21.29
CA LYS A 85 11.82 -17.64 -21.46
C LYS A 85 13.26 -17.22 -21.71
N ILE A 86 14.09 -17.18 -20.67
CA ILE A 86 15.52 -17.37 -20.87
C ILE A 86 15.67 -18.84 -21.24
N LEU A 87 15.75 -19.09 -22.55
CA LEU A 87 16.47 -20.23 -23.06
C LEU A 87 17.90 -20.11 -22.55
N SER A 88 18.31 -21.03 -21.68
CA SER A 88 19.69 -21.50 -21.53
C SER A 88 19.62 -22.92 -20.98
#